data_AF-A0A7S0XR23-F1
#
_entry.id   AF-A0A7S0XR23-F1
#
_cell.length_a   1.000
_cell.length_b   1.000
_cell.length_c   1.000
_cell.angle_alpha   90.00
_cell.angle_beta   90.00
_cell.angle_gamma   90.00
#
_symmetry.space_group_name_H-M   'P 1'
#
loop_
_entity.id
_entity.type
_entity.pdbx_description
1 polymer ?
#
loop_
_entity_poly.entity_id
_entity_poly.type
_entity_poly.pdbx_seq_one_letter_code
_entity_poly.pdbx_strand_id
1 'polypeptide(L)'
;AEDEDLSRLSRSELERLVATLRAENAAFRRSVSQSYGAAFEVGGASGLAGYAFESYNAPSGGRWERGADGCDVAFASAGFVRECYGGALVVRVIAARGLPGQKDLSEVALTGGNSDPYAMLAVVEAASGHVMERAGNATDVARSTTVWRGGSEATWNESYTLFVRDPAVARLTVTVMDEDVASDD
;
A
#
# COMPACT_ATOMS: atom_id res chain seq x y z
N ALA A 1 28.14 -12.20 -11.89
CA ALA A 1 29.52 -12.44 -11.44
C ALA A 1 29.45 -13.65 -10.53
N GLU A 2 30.14 -14.71 -10.86
CA GLU A 2 30.21 -15.90 -10.01
C GLU A 2 30.91 -15.51 -8.71
N ASP A 3 30.29 -15.76 -7.56
CA ASP A 3 30.93 -15.60 -6.25
C ASP A 3 32.07 -16.62 -6.16
N GLU A 4 33.29 -16.16 -6.43
CA GLU A 4 34.49 -16.98 -6.33
C GLU A 4 34.66 -17.41 -4.86
N ASP A 5 34.55 -18.71 -4.58
CA ASP A 5 34.60 -19.28 -3.23
C ASP A 5 36.00 -19.08 -2.60
N LEU A 6 36.13 -17.96 -1.89
CA LEU A 6 37.36 -17.47 -1.24
C LEU A 6 37.97 -18.48 -0.25
N SER A 7 37.20 -19.49 0.19
CA SER A 7 37.66 -20.52 1.12
C SER A 7 38.67 -21.50 0.51
N ARG A 8 38.80 -21.52 -0.82
CA ARG A 8 39.69 -22.44 -1.56
C ARG A 8 41.05 -21.83 -1.89
N LEU A 9 41.25 -20.55 -1.63
CA LEU A 9 42.48 -19.83 -1.96
C LEU A 9 43.53 -20.02 -0.86
N SER A 10 44.77 -20.25 -1.26
CA SER A 10 45.91 -20.19 -0.34
C SER A 10 46.11 -18.77 0.17
N ARG A 11 46.75 -18.63 1.34
CA ARG A 11 47.06 -17.32 1.93
C ARG A 11 47.76 -16.36 0.97
N SER A 12 48.70 -16.88 0.17
CA SER A 12 49.43 -16.09 -0.84
C SER A 12 48.55 -15.61 -1.99
N GLU A 13 47.53 -16.38 -2.37
CA GLU A 13 46.58 -15.99 -3.42
C GLU A 13 45.60 -14.94 -2.89
N LEU A 14 45.15 -15.09 -1.65
CA LEU A 14 44.36 -14.08 -0.93
C LEU A 14 45.10 -12.75 -0.81
N GLU A 15 46.38 -12.76 -0.44
CA GLU A 15 47.20 -11.56 -0.34
C GLU A 15 47.37 -10.86 -1.71
N ARG A 16 47.54 -11.63 -2.79
CA ARG A 16 47.56 -11.10 -4.17
C ARG A 16 46.21 -10.51 -4.57
N LEU A 17 45.12 -11.21 -4.30
CA LEU A 17 43.76 -10.74 -4.62
C LEU A 17 43.44 -9.44 -3.87
N VAL A 18 43.79 -9.35 -2.59
CA VAL A 18 43.63 -8.11 -1.81
C VAL A 18 44.46 -6.97 -2.40
N ALA A 19 45.69 -7.22 -2.85
CA ALA A 19 46.51 -6.20 -3.49
C ALA A 19 45.89 -5.71 -4.81
N THR A 20 45.40 -6.64 -5.64
CA THR A 20 44.70 -6.34 -6.91
C THR A 20 43.43 -5.53 -6.65
N LEU A 21 42.55 -6.00 -5.77
CA LEU A 21 41.29 -5.32 -5.43
C LEU A 21 41.54 -3.93 -4.82
N ARG A 22 42.61 -3.75 -4.05
CA ARG A 22 42.99 -2.42 -3.55
C ARG A 22 43.45 -1.50 -4.66
N ALA A 23 44.24 -2.00 -5.62
CA ALA A 23 44.69 -1.22 -6.77
C ALA A 23 43.51 -0.83 -7.69
N GLU A 24 42.60 -1.77 -7.95
CA GLU A 24 41.37 -1.55 -8.72
C GLU A 24 40.44 -0.56 -8.02
N ASN A 25 40.21 -0.71 -6.71
CA ASN A 25 39.42 0.26 -5.95
C ASN A 25 40.07 1.66 -5.96
N ALA A 26 41.39 1.75 -5.87
CA ALA A 26 42.09 3.02 -5.96
C ALA A 26 42.01 3.65 -7.37
N ALA A 27 42.04 2.83 -8.43
CA ALA A 27 41.82 3.28 -9.80
C ALA A 27 40.38 3.77 -9.99
N PHE A 28 39.39 3.03 -9.50
CA PHE A 28 37.99 3.39 -9.56
C PHE A 28 37.69 4.67 -8.78
N ARG A 29 38.23 4.81 -7.56
CA ARG A 29 38.10 6.07 -6.78
C ARG A 29 38.71 7.25 -7.52
N ARG A 30 39.84 7.07 -8.20
CA ARG A 30 40.45 8.13 -9.01
C ARG A 30 39.59 8.48 -10.23
N SER A 31 39.05 7.50 -10.95
CA SER A 31 38.18 7.77 -12.10
C SER A 31 36.89 8.48 -11.68
N VAL A 32 36.30 8.04 -10.56
CA VAL A 32 35.11 8.69 -9.98
C VAL A 32 35.44 10.12 -9.56
N SER A 33 36.51 10.36 -8.81
CA SER A 33 36.93 11.72 -8.44
C SER A 33 37.29 12.59 -9.64
N GLN A 34 37.82 12.02 -10.73
CA GLN A 34 38.14 12.72 -11.97
C GLN A 34 36.87 13.08 -12.76
N SER A 35 35.80 12.28 -12.67
CA SER A 35 34.45 12.61 -13.17
C SER A 35 33.77 13.69 -12.32
N TYR A 36 34.08 13.80 -11.03
CA TYR A 36 33.59 14.86 -10.12
C TYR A 36 34.33 16.21 -10.25
N GLY A 37 35.19 16.39 -11.26
CA GLY A 37 35.65 17.73 -11.67
C GLY A 37 34.55 18.62 -12.25
N ALA A 38 33.35 18.05 -12.51
CA ALA A 38 32.15 18.82 -12.80
C ALA A 38 31.63 19.49 -11.51
N ALA A 39 31.50 20.81 -11.52
CA ALA A 39 30.89 21.55 -10.43
C ALA A 39 29.50 20.97 -10.10
N PHE A 40 29.16 20.88 -8.81
CA PHE A 40 27.84 20.42 -8.37
C PHE A 40 26.75 21.26 -9.02
N GLU A 41 25.95 20.64 -9.90
CA GLU A 41 24.88 21.31 -10.60
C GLU A 41 23.62 21.31 -9.72
N VAL A 42 23.38 22.44 -9.05
CA VAL A 42 22.23 22.62 -8.15
C VAL A 42 20.90 22.35 -8.87
N GLY A 43 20.79 22.73 -10.15
CA GLY A 43 19.59 22.50 -10.98
C GLY A 43 19.31 21.02 -11.18
N GLY A 44 20.30 20.26 -11.64
CA GLY A 44 20.22 18.80 -11.78
C GLY A 44 19.94 18.09 -10.45
N ALA A 45 20.61 18.51 -9.36
CA ALA A 45 20.38 17.94 -8.03
C ALA A 45 18.95 18.21 -7.53
N SER A 46 18.43 19.42 -7.74
CA SER A 46 17.04 19.76 -7.39
C SER A 46 16.03 18.97 -8.22
N GLY A 47 16.30 18.77 -9.52
CA GLY A 47 15.46 17.95 -10.39
C GLY A 47 15.45 16.48 -9.95
N LEU A 48 16.62 15.91 -9.68
CA LEU A 48 16.74 14.54 -9.16
C LEU A 48 16.07 14.38 -7.79
N ALA A 49 16.13 15.39 -6.92
CA ALA A 49 15.39 15.39 -5.66
C ALA A 49 13.87 15.37 -5.89
N GLY A 50 13.37 16.12 -6.88
CA GLY A 50 11.96 16.08 -7.29
C GLY A 50 11.53 14.70 -7.78
N TYR A 51 12.29 14.09 -8.69
CA TYR A 51 12.03 12.73 -9.17
C TYR A 51 12.08 11.68 -8.06
N ALA A 52 13.02 11.81 -7.13
CA ALA A 52 13.08 10.94 -5.96
C ALA A 52 11.81 11.09 -5.10
N PHE A 53 11.32 12.31 -4.91
CA PHE A 53 10.07 12.57 -4.19
C PHE A 53 8.85 11.96 -4.91
N GLU A 54 8.74 12.14 -6.22
CA GLU A 54 7.66 11.54 -7.02
C GLU A 54 7.66 10.01 -6.96
N SER A 55 8.85 9.39 -6.92
CA SER A 55 8.97 7.94 -6.80
C SER A 55 8.43 7.39 -5.46
N TYR A 56 8.39 8.20 -4.40
CA TYR A 56 7.73 7.83 -3.14
C TYR A 56 6.20 7.99 -3.19
N ASN A 57 5.69 8.89 -4.02
CA ASN A 57 4.25 9.11 -4.15
C ASN A 57 3.56 8.06 -5.04
N ALA A 58 4.31 7.38 -5.91
CA ALA A 58 3.76 6.34 -6.77
C ALA A 58 4.73 5.16 -6.96
N PRO A 59 5.12 4.46 -5.87
CA PRO A 59 6.03 3.32 -5.97
C PRO A 59 5.45 2.25 -6.89
N SER A 60 6.18 1.94 -7.96
CA SER A 60 5.79 0.91 -8.92
C SER A 60 5.91 -0.48 -8.28
N GLY A 61 4.84 -1.28 -8.37
CA GLY A 61 4.82 -2.64 -7.82
C GLY A 61 4.70 -2.73 -6.30
N GLY A 62 4.53 -1.61 -5.59
CA GLY A 62 4.21 -1.62 -4.16
C GLY A 62 2.75 -2.05 -3.90
N ARG A 63 2.50 -2.73 -2.77
CA ARG A 63 1.14 -3.00 -2.30
C ARG A 63 0.61 -1.76 -1.59
N TRP A 64 -0.55 -1.28 -2.00
CA TRP A 64 -1.23 -0.17 -1.35
C TRP A 64 -2.16 -0.66 -0.25
N GLU A 65 -2.07 -0.03 0.91
CA GLU A 65 -3.01 -0.11 2.03
C GLU A 65 -3.67 1.25 2.18
N ARG A 66 -4.96 1.27 2.50
CA ARG A 66 -5.60 2.48 2.99
C ARG A 66 -5.82 2.36 4.48
N GLY A 67 -5.12 3.19 5.25
CA GLY A 67 -5.32 3.32 6.68
C GLY A 67 -6.69 3.89 7.02
N ALA A 68 -7.11 3.68 8.27
CA ALA A 68 -8.36 4.18 8.80
C ALA A 68 -8.47 5.72 8.86
N ASP A 69 -7.32 6.40 8.87
CA ASP A 69 -7.16 7.84 8.81
C ASP A 69 -7.22 8.39 7.37
N GLY A 70 -7.45 7.51 6.39
CA GLY A 70 -7.48 7.83 4.97
C GLY A 70 -6.09 7.95 4.36
N CYS A 71 -5.01 7.67 5.10
CA CYS A 71 -3.65 7.67 4.58
C CYS A 71 -3.37 6.42 3.76
N ASP A 72 -3.01 6.60 2.49
CA ASP A 72 -2.57 5.51 1.63
C ASP A 72 -1.09 5.21 1.87
N VAL A 73 -0.78 3.97 2.26
CA VAL A 73 0.58 3.49 2.52
C VAL A 73 0.95 2.42 1.52
N ALA A 74 2.07 2.60 0.82
CA ALA A 74 2.59 1.62 -0.11
C ALA A 74 3.75 0.82 0.49
N PHE A 75 3.60 -0.50 0.54
CA PHE A 75 4.66 -1.43 0.91
C PHE A 75 5.43 -1.88 -0.34
N ALA A 76 6.67 -1.43 -0.48
CA ALA A 76 7.52 -1.78 -1.63
C ALA A 76 8.17 -3.18 -1.53
N SER A 77 8.17 -3.81 -0.34
CA SER A 77 8.84 -5.11 -0.09
C SER A 77 7.86 -6.20 0.29
N ALA A 78 7.77 -7.25 -0.53
CA ALA A 78 6.98 -8.45 -0.24
C ALA A 78 7.49 -9.21 1.01
N GLY A 79 8.78 -9.10 1.33
CA GLY A 79 9.34 -9.68 2.56
C GLY A 79 8.79 -8.98 3.79
N PHE A 80 8.79 -7.64 3.77
CA PHE A 80 8.26 -6.83 4.85
C PHE A 80 6.75 -7.01 5.06
N VAL A 81 5.97 -7.18 3.98
CA VAL A 81 4.55 -7.54 4.09
C VAL A 81 4.36 -8.86 4.87
N ARG A 82 5.18 -9.88 4.61
CA ARG A 82 5.09 -11.17 5.34
C ARG A 82 5.55 -11.09 6.79
N GLU A 83 6.37 -10.11 7.15
CA GLU A 83 6.75 -9.84 8.54
C GLU A 83 5.63 -9.12 9.30
N CYS A 84 4.92 -8.22 8.61
CA CYS A 84 3.84 -7.43 9.20
C CYS A 84 2.52 -8.18 9.35
N TYR A 85 2.22 -9.14 8.46
CA TYR A 85 0.92 -9.80 8.40
C TYR A 85 1.02 -11.33 8.49
N GLY A 86 0.19 -11.93 9.34
CA GLY A 86 0.06 -13.39 9.49
C GLY A 86 -0.71 -14.08 8.37
N GLY A 87 -1.42 -13.31 7.51
CA GLY A 87 -2.10 -13.85 6.34
C GLY A 87 -2.85 -12.80 5.53
N ALA A 88 -3.62 -13.29 4.56
CA ALA A 88 -4.51 -12.47 3.73
C ALA A 88 -5.89 -13.13 3.62
N LEU A 89 -6.92 -12.30 3.66
CA LEU A 89 -8.32 -12.66 3.50
C LEU A 89 -8.80 -12.20 2.12
N VAL A 90 -9.23 -13.15 1.29
CA VAL A 90 -9.81 -12.85 -0.02
C VAL A 90 -11.33 -12.82 0.11
N VAL A 91 -11.93 -11.66 -0.14
CA VAL A 91 -13.38 -11.44 -0.03
C VAL A 91 -13.93 -11.07 -1.39
N ARG A 92 -15.03 -11.72 -1.80
CA ARG A 92 -15.80 -11.32 -2.98
C ARG A 92 -17.15 -10.74 -2.56
N VAL A 93 -17.35 -9.46 -2.83
CA VAL A 93 -18.61 -8.77 -2.59
C VAL A 93 -19.49 -8.95 -3.81
N ILE A 94 -20.56 -9.73 -3.67
CA ILE A 94 -21.44 -10.09 -4.77
C ILE A 94 -22.55 -9.04 -4.91
N ALA A 95 -23.42 -8.96 -3.89
CA ALA A 95 -24.59 -8.09 -3.90
C ALA A 95 -25.09 -7.78 -2.49
N ALA A 96 -25.85 -6.69 -2.36
CA ALA A 96 -26.66 -6.34 -1.21
C ALA A 96 -28.14 -6.25 -1.62
N ARG A 97 -29.04 -6.71 -0.76
CA ARG A 97 -30.48 -6.80 -1.03
C ARG A 97 -31.29 -6.26 0.13
N GLY A 98 -32.46 -5.73 -0.18
CA GLY A 98 -33.34 -5.15 0.84
C GLY A 98 -32.76 -3.88 1.45
N LEU A 99 -32.01 -3.12 0.64
CA LEU A 99 -31.49 -1.83 1.07
C LEU A 99 -32.66 -0.90 1.38
N PRO A 100 -32.63 -0.18 2.51
CA PRO A 100 -33.66 0.77 2.85
C PRO A 100 -33.66 1.90 1.81
N GLY A 101 -34.83 2.33 1.36
CA GLY A 101 -34.94 3.53 0.54
C GLY A 101 -34.49 4.78 1.32
N GLN A 102 -33.99 5.77 0.59
CA GLN A 102 -33.50 7.03 1.15
C GLN A 102 -34.64 7.77 1.85
N LYS A 103 -34.41 8.17 3.11
CA LYS A 103 -35.45 8.78 3.96
C LYS A 103 -35.37 10.31 4.00
N ASP A 104 -34.25 10.89 3.58
CA ASP A 104 -34.05 12.33 3.62
C ASP A 104 -34.75 13.02 2.45
N LEU A 105 -35.73 13.85 2.79
CA LEU A 105 -36.59 14.53 1.81
C LEU A 105 -35.82 15.49 0.89
N SER A 106 -34.68 16.03 1.35
CA SER A 106 -33.76 16.86 0.57
C SER A 106 -33.07 16.07 -0.53
N GLU A 107 -32.66 14.84 -0.25
CA GLU A 107 -31.98 13.98 -1.23
C GLU A 107 -32.97 13.24 -2.12
N VAL A 108 -34.14 12.86 -1.59
CA VAL A 108 -35.24 12.31 -2.39
C VAL A 108 -35.63 13.26 -3.54
N ALA A 109 -35.56 14.58 -3.33
CA ALA A 109 -35.81 15.57 -4.36
C ALA A 109 -34.71 15.66 -5.44
N LEU A 110 -33.48 15.25 -5.13
CA LEU A 110 -32.30 15.33 -6.00
C LEU A 110 -31.97 14.00 -6.70
N THR A 111 -31.96 12.89 -5.96
CA THR A 111 -31.58 11.55 -6.45
C THR A 111 -32.78 10.74 -6.91
N GLY A 112 -34.01 11.19 -6.60
CA GLY A 112 -35.24 10.45 -6.87
C GLY A 112 -35.55 9.38 -5.82
N GLY A 113 -34.87 9.41 -4.66
CA GLY A 113 -35.14 8.52 -3.52
C GLY A 113 -34.51 7.13 -3.62
N ASN A 114 -33.63 6.92 -4.60
CA ASN A 114 -32.84 5.71 -4.73
C ASN A 114 -31.50 5.91 -4.05
N SER A 115 -31.10 4.98 -3.18
CA SER A 115 -29.76 4.95 -2.60
C SER A 115 -28.70 4.68 -3.67
N ASP A 116 -27.51 5.22 -3.44
CA ASP A 116 -26.25 5.06 -4.14
C ASP A 116 -25.28 4.18 -3.30
N PRO A 117 -25.56 2.88 -3.13
CA PRO A 117 -24.84 2.06 -2.17
C PRO A 117 -23.41 1.72 -2.59
N TYR A 118 -22.50 1.71 -1.63
CA TYR A 118 -21.19 1.07 -1.71
C TYR A 118 -20.91 0.22 -0.46
N ALA A 119 -20.09 -0.82 -0.62
CA ALA A 119 -19.64 -1.67 0.47
C ALA A 119 -18.28 -1.22 0.99
N MET A 120 -18.18 -1.05 2.29
CA MET A 120 -16.94 -0.88 3.05
C MET A 120 -16.58 -2.20 3.71
N LEU A 121 -15.35 -2.65 3.49
CA LEU A 121 -14.76 -3.83 4.13
C LEU A 121 -13.65 -3.36 5.05
N ALA A 122 -13.63 -3.83 6.30
CA ALA A 122 -12.56 -3.50 7.24
C ALA A 122 -12.15 -4.74 8.03
N VAL A 123 -10.85 -5.01 8.09
CA VAL A 123 -10.27 -5.97 9.04
C VAL A 123 -10.00 -5.22 10.33
N VAL A 124 -10.73 -5.53 11.39
CA VAL A 124 -10.55 -4.93 12.71
C VAL A 124 -9.88 -5.93 13.62
N GLU A 125 -8.78 -5.51 14.25
CA GLU A 125 -8.03 -6.33 15.19
C GLU A 125 -7.97 -5.64 16.54
N ALA A 126 -8.17 -6.39 17.62
CA ALA A 126 -8.11 -5.85 18.96
C ALA A 126 -6.65 -5.60 19.36
N ALA A 127 -6.19 -4.36 19.23
CA ALA A 127 -4.94 -3.93 19.85
C ALA A 127 -5.13 -3.91 21.38
N SER A 128 -4.51 -4.86 22.08
CA SER A 128 -4.34 -4.87 23.54
C SER A 128 -5.57 -4.43 24.37
N GLY A 129 -6.53 -5.32 24.57
CA GLY A 129 -7.51 -5.22 25.67
C GLY A 129 -8.57 -4.11 25.60
N HIS A 130 -8.50 -3.17 24.67
CA HIS A 130 -9.53 -2.17 24.43
C HIS A 130 -10.12 -2.32 23.03
N VAL A 131 -11.25 -3.02 22.97
CA VAL A 131 -12.06 -3.17 21.76
C VAL A 131 -12.87 -1.88 21.57
N MET A 132 -12.40 -0.99 20.70
CA MET A 132 -13.26 -0.01 20.06
C MET A 132 -13.51 -0.49 18.63
N GLU A 133 -14.72 -0.98 18.36
CA GLU A 133 -15.19 -1.35 17.02
C GLU A 133 -15.46 -0.06 16.21
N ARG A 134 -14.41 0.69 15.90
CA ARG A 134 -14.45 1.84 14.99
C ARG A 134 -13.42 1.62 13.89
N ALA A 135 -13.72 2.16 12.69
CA ALA A 135 -12.81 2.15 11.55
C ALA A 135 -11.38 2.57 11.94
N GLY A 136 -11.20 3.46 12.92
CA GLY A 136 -9.91 3.89 13.49
C GLY A 136 -8.96 2.78 14.00
N ASN A 137 -9.46 1.56 14.23
CA ASN A 137 -8.65 0.38 14.61
C ASN A 137 -8.58 -0.69 13.50
N ALA A 138 -8.91 -0.32 12.26
CA ALA A 138 -8.81 -1.23 11.13
C ALA A 138 -7.35 -1.41 10.70
N THR A 139 -6.92 -2.65 10.56
CA THR A 139 -5.61 -3.05 10.04
C THR A 139 -5.57 -2.94 8.51
N ASP A 140 -6.70 -3.14 7.84
CA ASP A 140 -6.82 -2.96 6.39
C ASP A 140 -8.27 -2.65 6.02
N VAL A 141 -8.46 -1.80 5.01
CA VAL A 141 -9.77 -1.33 4.56
C VAL A 141 -9.86 -1.41 3.04
N ALA A 142 -11.01 -1.84 2.52
CA ALA A 142 -11.32 -1.78 1.10
C ALA A 142 -12.72 -1.18 0.88
N ARG A 143 -12.89 -0.52 -0.26
CA ARG A 143 -14.14 0.12 -0.69
C ARG A 143 -14.54 -0.43 -2.05
N SER A 144 -15.82 -0.76 -2.22
CA SER A 144 -16.38 -1.07 -3.54
C SER A 144 -16.72 0.17 -4.35
N THR A 145 -16.91 -0.05 -5.66
CA THR A 145 -17.52 1.00 -6.48
C THR A 145 -18.92 1.34 -5.96
N THR A 146 -19.31 2.59 -6.15
CA THR A 146 -20.67 3.05 -5.86
C THR A 146 -21.62 2.59 -6.95
N VAL A 147 -22.72 1.94 -6.57
CA VAL A 147 -23.81 1.59 -7.49
C VAL A 147 -24.79 2.76 -7.53
N TRP A 148 -24.62 3.65 -8.50
CA TRP A 148 -25.49 4.80 -8.68
C TRP A 148 -26.93 4.37 -8.98
N ARG A 149 -27.88 4.94 -8.22
CA ARG A 149 -29.33 4.71 -8.27
C ARG A 149 -29.69 3.24 -8.09
N GLY A 150 -28.98 2.53 -7.22
CA GLY A 150 -29.16 1.09 -6.97
C GLY A 150 -30.55 0.73 -6.41
N GLY A 151 -31.21 1.65 -5.70
CA GLY A 151 -32.52 1.37 -5.09
C GLY A 151 -32.41 0.24 -4.07
N SER A 152 -33.28 -0.77 -4.12
CA SER A 152 -33.32 -1.83 -3.09
C SER A 152 -32.30 -2.97 -3.25
N GLU A 153 -31.56 -3.02 -4.37
CA GLU A 153 -30.55 -4.05 -4.64
C GLU A 153 -29.32 -3.46 -5.32
N ALA A 154 -28.13 -3.86 -4.87
CA ALA A 154 -26.85 -3.45 -5.42
C ALA A 154 -26.02 -4.68 -5.77
N THR A 155 -25.34 -4.67 -6.91
CA THR A 155 -24.47 -5.78 -7.37
C THR A 155 -23.11 -5.23 -7.74
N TRP A 156 -22.05 -5.81 -7.18
CA TRP A 156 -20.65 -5.39 -7.41
C TRP A 156 -19.84 -6.47 -8.15
N ASN A 157 -19.91 -7.72 -7.71
CA ASN A 157 -19.03 -8.81 -8.18
C ASN A 157 -17.53 -8.49 -8.10
N GLU A 158 -17.14 -7.69 -7.12
CA GLU A 158 -15.76 -7.25 -6.93
C GLU A 158 -15.04 -8.14 -5.91
N SER A 159 -13.73 -8.34 -6.09
CA SER A 159 -12.90 -9.12 -5.19
C SER A 159 -11.79 -8.27 -4.58
N TYR A 160 -11.59 -8.40 -3.28
CA TYR A 160 -10.61 -7.67 -2.50
C TYR A 160 -9.72 -8.65 -1.75
N THR A 161 -8.48 -8.23 -1.53
CA THR A 161 -7.53 -8.94 -0.68
C THR A 161 -7.20 -8.02 0.49
N LEU A 162 -7.61 -8.42 1.69
CA LEU A 162 -7.37 -7.68 2.93
C LEU A 162 -6.29 -8.40 3.73
N PHE A 163 -5.31 -7.68 4.22
CA PHE A 163 -4.24 -8.26 5.03
C PHE A 163 -4.64 -8.35 6.50
N VAL A 164 -4.19 -9.42 7.14
CA VAL A 164 -4.55 -9.78 8.51
C VAL A 164 -3.26 -9.96 9.30
N ARG A 165 -3.08 -9.18 10.37
CA ARG A 165 -1.91 -9.28 11.25
C ARG A 165 -1.98 -10.55 12.08
N ASP A 166 -3.11 -10.77 12.73
CA ASP A 166 -3.36 -11.96 13.56
C ASP A 166 -4.75 -12.55 13.25
N PRO A 167 -4.80 -13.63 12.44
CA PRO A 167 -6.04 -14.30 12.08
C PRO A 167 -6.85 -14.83 13.27
N ALA A 168 -6.25 -15.03 14.44
CA ALA A 168 -6.95 -15.56 15.61
C ALA A 168 -7.86 -14.52 16.29
N VAL A 169 -7.55 -13.23 16.14
CA VAL A 169 -8.31 -12.13 16.78
C VAL A 169 -8.96 -11.19 15.78
N ALA A 170 -8.66 -11.32 14.50
CA ALA A 170 -9.20 -10.49 13.44
C ALA A 170 -10.71 -10.71 13.22
N ARG A 171 -11.41 -9.62 12.96
CA ARG A 171 -12.83 -9.62 12.55
C ARG A 171 -12.98 -8.87 11.24
N LEU A 172 -13.67 -9.48 10.28
CA LEU A 172 -14.11 -8.77 9.07
C LEU A 172 -15.42 -8.03 9.39
N THR A 173 -15.41 -6.72 9.21
CA THR A 173 -16.60 -5.88 9.22
C THR A 173 -16.99 -5.55 7.78
N VAL A 174 -18.27 -5.69 7.47
CA VAL A 174 -18.84 -5.31 6.17
C VAL A 174 -19.98 -4.35 6.42
N THR A 175 -19.85 -3.13 5.92
CA THR A 175 -20.85 -2.07 6.08
C THR A 175 -21.28 -1.59 4.71
N VAL A 176 -22.59 -1.49 4.48
CA VAL A 176 -23.11 -0.82 3.27
C VAL A 176 -23.43 0.62 3.64
N MET A 177 -22.87 1.54 2.88
CA MET A 177 -23.02 2.98 3.02
C MET A 177 -23.73 3.54 1.80
N ASP A 178 -24.36 4.71 1.95
CA ASP A 178 -24.94 5.48 0.85
C ASP A 178 -23.95 6.58 0.45
N GLU A 179 -23.74 6.80 -0.85
CA GLU A 179 -22.88 7.88 -1.33
C GLU A 179 -23.68 9.17 -1.50
N ASP A 180 -23.39 10.16 -0.67
CA ASP A 180 -24.07 11.44 -0.74
C ASP A 180 -23.30 12.38 -1.70
N VAL A 181 -23.94 12.76 -2.81
CA VAL A 181 -23.35 13.68 -3.81
C VAL A 181 -23.19 15.11 -3.26
N ALA A 182 -23.78 15.42 -2.10
CA ALA A 182 -23.85 16.76 -1.52
C ALA A 182 -22.92 17.00 -0.32
N SER A 183 -22.18 16.01 0.15
CA SER A 183 -21.13 16.21 1.16
C SER A 183 -19.78 16.37 0.47
N ASP A 184 -19.29 17.62 0.40
CA ASP A 184 -17.86 17.87 0.19
C ASP A 184 -17.10 17.31 1.40
N ASP A 185 -16.34 16.23 1.18
CA ASP A 185 -15.22 15.80 2.04
C ASP A 185 -13.97 16.62 1.70
#